data_AF-A0A7R9YNW7-F1
#
_entry.id   AF-A0A7R9YNW7-F1
#
_cell.length_a   1.000
_cell.length_b   1.000
_cell.length_c   1.000
_cell.angle_alpha   90.00
_cell.angle_beta   90.00
_cell.angle_gamma   90.00
#
_symmetry.space_group_name_H-M   'P 1'
#
loop_
_entity.id
_entity.type
_entity.pdbx_description
1 polymer ?
#
loop_
_entity_poly.entity_id
_entity_poly.type
_entity_poly.pdbx_seq_one_letter_code
_entity_poly.pdbx_strand_id
1 'polypeptide(L)'
;MRRLMGLRGAAGAAALALAGGSGVAFATHIETDVKLDFKDVLIRPKRSTLRSRSEVELARTFHFKHSKQQLTCVPLMVANMDTVGTFEMAKCFGAHKCMVAIHKHYTVDEWAAFARDSPEALAYVAVSAGTSRADLDKVDAVLNACPDVRMICLDVANGYSEFFVHTVREVREKYPAHTIIAGNVVTNEMTEELILNGADMVKVGIGPGSVCTTRKQAGVGYPQLSATLECADAAHGLGGHVIADGGITCPGDAAKAFGAGADFIMCGGMFAGHDEAAGERIVRDGRAYKLFYGMSSSTAMSKHAGGVAEYRSSEGKTVEVPYKGPVAATILDLLGGLRSACTYVGASTLKEMRHRTTFVRVTQQLNPVFGTHDLSKEKSATAPQGGG
;
A
#
# COMPACT_ATOMS: atom_id res chain seq x y z
N MET A 1 7.38 62.46 22.45
CA MET A 1 6.90 63.60 21.63
C MET A 1 6.01 63.08 20.48
N ARG A 2 5.33 63.99 19.76
CA ARG A 2 4.64 63.85 18.45
C ARG A 2 5.36 62.90 17.45
N ARG A 3 4.77 62.33 16.38
CA ARG A 3 3.43 62.15 15.74
C ARG A 3 3.65 61.13 14.55
N LEU A 4 2.71 60.56 13.78
CA LEU A 4 1.24 60.68 13.59
C LEU A 4 0.66 59.30 13.11
N MET A 5 -0.67 59.24 12.94
CA MET A 5 -1.48 58.49 11.95
C MET A 5 -0.87 58.41 10.52
N GLY A 6 -1.36 57.62 9.55
CA GLY A 6 -2.56 56.77 9.44
C GLY A 6 -3.33 57.02 8.11
N LEU A 7 -4.35 56.19 7.80
CA LEU A 7 -5.04 56.08 6.47
C LEU A 7 -4.16 55.39 5.39
N ARG A 8 -4.68 54.66 4.39
CA ARG A 8 -6.06 54.47 3.86
C ARG A 8 -6.35 52.97 3.72
N GLY A 9 -7.59 52.48 3.66
CA GLY A 9 -8.90 53.13 3.78
C GLY A 9 -10.02 52.12 3.43
N ALA A 10 -11.19 52.22 4.07
CA ALA A 10 -12.28 51.25 3.90
C ALA A 10 -13.48 51.87 3.17
N ALA A 11 -13.87 51.25 2.05
CA ALA A 11 -15.16 51.42 1.35
C ALA A 11 -15.33 50.24 0.38
N GLY A 12 -16.50 49.59 0.28
CA GLY A 12 -17.69 49.69 1.12
C GLY A 12 -18.62 48.50 0.86
N ALA A 13 -19.50 48.18 1.80
CA ALA A 13 -20.48 47.10 1.61
C ALA A 13 -21.60 47.57 0.66
N ALA A 14 -21.85 46.80 -0.40
CA ALA A 14 -23.01 46.95 -1.28
C ALA A 14 -23.77 45.61 -1.30
N ALA A 15 -24.77 45.47 -0.43
CA ALA A 15 -25.66 44.33 -0.46
C ALA A 15 -26.66 44.47 -1.62
N LEU A 16 -26.76 43.46 -2.47
CA LEU A 16 -27.84 43.34 -3.46
C LEU A 16 -28.46 41.95 -3.41
N ALA A 17 -29.28 41.72 -2.38
CA ALA A 17 -30.09 40.52 -2.25
C ALA A 17 -31.48 40.75 -2.87
N LEU A 18 -31.68 40.38 -4.13
CA LEU A 18 -33.01 40.27 -4.73
C LEU A 18 -33.15 39.01 -5.61
N ALA A 19 -34.15 38.20 -5.25
CA ALA A 19 -34.94 37.28 -6.09
C ALA A 19 -34.23 36.23 -6.97
N GLY A 20 -34.35 34.97 -6.55
CA GLY A 20 -35.07 33.98 -7.36
C GLY A 20 -34.35 33.37 -8.57
N GLY A 21 -33.37 32.49 -8.34
CA GLY A 21 -32.80 31.63 -9.37
C GLY A 21 -32.01 30.48 -8.79
N SER A 22 -32.64 29.31 -8.61
CA SER A 22 -31.96 28.09 -8.14
C SER A 22 -31.12 27.46 -9.25
N GLY A 23 -29.93 28.01 -9.46
CA GLY A 23 -29.00 27.64 -10.54
C GLY A 23 -27.55 27.67 -10.10
N VAL A 24 -27.17 26.83 -9.13
CA VAL A 24 -25.75 26.58 -8.82
C VAL A 24 -25.16 25.83 -10.01
N ALA A 25 -24.51 26.56 -10.91
CA ALA A 25 -23.78 25.99 -12.02
C ALA A 25 -22.51 25.30 -11.50
N PHE A 26 -22.61 23.99 -11.23
CA PHE A 26 -21.47 23.13 -10.95
C PHE A 26 -20.59 23.01 -12.20
N ALA A 27 -19.72 24.00 -12.39
CA ALA A 27 -18.69 23.95 -13.42
C ALA A 27 -17.70 22.84 -13.07
N THR A 28 -17.54 21.86 -13.97
CA THR A 28 -16.56 20.79 -13.82
C THR A 28 -15.16 21.38 -13.69
N HIS A 29 -14.58 21.30 -12.49
CA HIS A 29 -13.19 21.69 -12.29
C HIS A 29 -12.27 20.65 -12.93
N ILE A 30 -11.21 21.14 -13.59
CA ILE A 30 -10.12 20.30 -14.11
C ILE A 30 -8.88 20.70 -13.33
N GLU A 31 -8.33 19.77 -12.55
CA GLU A 31 -7.01 19.95 -11.95
C GLU A 31 -5.96 20.09 -13.07
N THR A 32 -5.32 21.24 -13.16
CA THR A 32 -4.28 21.52 -14.16
C THR A 32 -2.90 21.03 -13.74
N ASP A 33 -2.72 20.66 -12.47
CA ASP A 33 -1.44 20.24 -11.91
C ASP A 33 -1.10 18.79 -12.30
N VAL A 34 0.12 18.60 -12.81
CA VAL A 34 0.55 17.30 -13.33
C VAL A 34 0.87 16.34 -12.19
N LYS A 35 -0.10 15.49 -11.85
CA LYS A 35 0.09 14.34 -10.94
C LYS A 35 1.05 13.31 -11.57
N LEU A 36 1.90 12.70 -10.76
CA LEU A 36 3.03 11.85 -11.20
C LEU A 36 2.94 10.43 -10.61
N ASP A 37 3.41 9.44 -11.36
CA ASP A 37 3.55 8.05 -10.91
C ASP A 37 5.04 7.71 -10.65
N PHE A 38 5.34 6.54 -10.09
CA PHE A 38 6.73 6.16 -9.74
C PHE A 38 7.70 6.17 -10.93
N LYS A 39 7.21 6.07 -12.17
CA LYS A 39 8.00 6.10 -13.40
C LYS A 39 8.47 7.51 -13.79
N ASP A 40 7.79 8.57 -13.31
CA ASP A 40 7.94 9.93 -13.85
C ASP A 40 8.98 10.77 -13.07
N VAL A 41 9.62 10.19 -12.05
CA VAL A 41 10.61 10.86 -11.18
C VAL A 41 11.84 10.00 -10.89
N LEU A 42 12.96 10.64 -10.55
CA LEU A 42 14.08 10.03 -9.82
C LEU A 42 14.33 10.77 -8.50
N ILE A 43 14.97 10.11 -7.54
CA ILE A 43 15.41 10.75 -6.28
C ILE A 43 16.75 11.43 -6.54
N ARG A 44 16.86 12.74 -6.25
CA ARG A 44 18.12 13.48 -6.30
C ARG A 44 19.07 13.00 -5.18
N PRO A 45 20.29 12.56 -5.50
CA PRO A 45 21.28 12.23 -4.48
C PRO A 45 21.63 13.43 -3.59
N LYS A 46 21.97 13.16 -2.32
CA LYS A 46 22.44 14.15 -1.35
C LYS A 46 23.71 13.67 -0.66
N ARG A 47 24.45 14.58 0.00
CA ARG A 47 25.67 14.24 0.71
C ARG A 47 25.36 13.25 1.84
N SER A 48 26.01 12.09 1.78
CA SER A 48 25.97 11.05 2.82
C SER A 48 27.24 11.08 3.68
N THR A 49 27.11 10.61 4.91
CA THR A 49 28.23 10.35 5.84
C THR A 49 28.39 8.86 6.16
N LEU A 50 27.48 8.02 5.66
CA LEU A 50 27.49 6.57 5.84
C LEU A 50 28.60 5.94 5.00
N ARG A 51 29.33 4.97 5.55
CA ARG A 51 30.42 4.29 4.83
C ARG A 51 29.95 3.02 4.12
N SER A 52 28.93 2.37 4.67
CA SER A 52 28.33 1.14 4.17
C SER A 52 26.80 1.21 4.14
N ARG A 53 26.19 0.47 3.21
CA ARG A 53 24.73 0.20 3.22
C ARG A 53 24.29 -0.54 4.48
N SER A 54 25.17 -1.28 5.16
CA SER A 54 24.86 -1.99 6.40
C SER A 54 24.66 -1.07 7.62
N GLU A 55 25.02 0.21 7.52
CA GLU A 55 24.75 1.21 8.57
C GLU A 55 23.30 1.72 8.55
N VAL A 56 22.50 1.35 7.54
CA VAL A 56 21.11 1.80 7.40
C VAL A 56 20.15 0.86 8.12
N GLU A 57 19.46 1.41 9.12
CA GLU A 57 18.33 0.75 9.77
C GLU A 57 17.04 0.93 8.96
N LEU A 58 16.34 -0.17 8.70
CA LEU A 58 15.05 -0.22 8.02
C LEU A 58 13.88 -0.44 8.96
N ALA A 59 14.11 -1.08 10.11
CA ALA A 59 13.09 -1.23 11.13
C ALA A 59 12.71 0.15 11.70
N ARG A 60 11.41 0.37 11.91
CA ARG A 60 10.86 1.61 12.46
C ARG A 60 9.92 1.26 13.60
N THR A 61 9.99 2.04 14.69
CA THR A 61 9.01 1.99 15.78
C THR A 61 7.87 2.96 15.49
N PHE A 62 6.69 2.42 15.20
CA PHE A 62 5.45 3.14 14.97
C PHE A 62 4.63 3.25 16.25
N HIS A 63 3.78 4.29 16.34
CA HIS A 63 2.91 4.55 17.47
C HIS A 63 1.53 4.90 16.92
N PHE A 64 0.54 4.04 17.15
CA PHE A 64 -0.74 4.12 16.46
C PHE A 64 -1.74 5.00 17.24
N LYS A 65 -2.32 5.99 16.53
CA LYS A 65 -3.10 7.09 17.10
C LYS A 65 -4.23 6.65 18.01
N HIS A 66 -5.01 5.67 17.60
CA HIS A 66 -6.24 5.24 18.26
C HIS A 66 -5.99 3.99 19.08
N SER A 67 -5.35 2.97 18.50
CA SER A 67 -5.09 1.70 19.18
C SER A 67 -4.11 1.80 20.35
N LYS A 68 -3.33 2.88 20.41
CA LYS A 68 -2.22 3.15 21.35
C LYS A 68 -1.11 2.10 21.32
N GLN A 69 -1.15 1.16 20.37
CA GLN A 69 -0.09 0.17 20.20
C GLN A 69 1.20 0.81 19.72
N GLN A 70 2.32 0.17 20.08
CA GLN A 70 3.64 0.43 19.55
C GLN A 70 4.11 -0.83 18.81
N LEU A 71 4.59 -0.70 17.57
CA LEU A 71 5.11 -1.81 16.77
C LEU A 71 6.49 -1.44 16.20
N THR A 72 7.46 -2.33 16.35
CA THR A 72 8.78 -2.19 15.70
C THR A 72 8.92 -3.23 14.60
N CYS A 73 8.74 -2.79 13.36
CA CYS A 73 8.70 -3.64 12.17
C CYS A 73 9.51 -3.02 11.02
N VAL A 74 9.87 -3.84 10.04
CA VAL A 74 10.28 -3.35 8.72
C VAL A 74 8.99 -3.05 7.94
N PRO A 75 8.76 -1.82 7.46
CA PRO A 75 7.43 -1.38 7.00
C PRO A 75 7.13 -1.79 5.54
N LEU A 76 7.30 -3.08 5.26
CA LEU A 76 6.98 -3.75 4.02
C LEU A 76 5.82 -4.71 4.28
N MET A 77 4.73 -4.59 3.51
CA MET A 77 3.53 -5.39 3.66
C MET A 77 3.18 -6.16 2.36
N VAL A 78 2.65 -7.37 2.50
CA VAL A 78 2.01 -8.11 1.40
C VAL A 78 0.51 -7.82 1.36
N ALA A 79 -0.03 -7.70 0.15
CA ALA A 79 -1.45 -7.42 -0.08
C ALA A 79 -2.37 -8.60 0.28
N ASN A 80 -3.57 -8.29 0.76
CA ASN A 80 -4.64 -9.22 1.18
C ASN A 80 -5.37 -9.94 0.04
N MET A 81 -4.62 -10.27 -1.02
CA MET A 81 -5.09 -11.00 -2.19
C MET A 81 -4.90 -12.51 -1.95
N ASP A 82 -5.86 -13.33 -2.38
CA ASP A 82 -5.86 -14.78 -2.09
C ASP A 82 -4.74 -15.60 -2.76
N THR A 83 -3.95 -14.94 -3.61
CA THR A 83 -2.75 -15.51 -4.25
C THR A 83 -1.46 -15.18 -3.52
N VAL A 84 -1.43 -14.22 -2.57
CA VAL A 84 -0.19 -13.75 -1.91
C VAL A 84 -0.31 -13.43 -0.41
N GLY A 85 -1.48 -13.03 0.09
CA GLY A 85 -1.74 -12.76 1.50
C GLY A 85 -1.94 -14.04 2.31
N THR A 86 -1.03 -15.01 2.15
CA THR A 86 -1.13 -16.38 2.67
C THR A 86 -0.43 -16.54 4.02
N PHE A 87 -0.74 -17.63 4.74
CA PHE A 87 -0.03 -17.95 5.98
C PHE A 87 1.44 -18.32 5.72
N GLU A 88 1.75 -19.01 4.62
CA GLU A 88 3.11 -19.35 4.21
C GLU A 88 3.95 -18.09 4.00
N MET A 89 3.38 -17.08 3.32
CA MET A 89 4.01 -15.77 3.12
C MET A 89 4.23 -15.07 4.47
N ALA A 90 3.28 -15.14 5.40
CA ALA A 90 3.40 -14.54 6.72
C ALA A 90 4.52 -15.14 7.58
N LYS A 91 4.75 -16.47 7.50
CA LYS A 91 5.89 -17.11 8.18
C LYS A 91 7.22 -16.55 7.66
N CYS A 92 7.39 -16.47 6.34
CA CYS A 92 8.60 -15.92 5.72
C CYS A 92 8.77 -14.40 5.96
N PHE A 93 7.69 -13.62 6.02
CA PHE A 93 7.74 -12.18 6.26
C PHE A 93 7.99 -11.85 7.74
N GLY A 94 7.38 -12.58 8.67
CA GLY A 94 7.56 -12.42 10.12
C GLY A 94 9.02 -12.63 10.54
N ALA A 95 9.73 -13.57 9.93
CA ALA A 95 11.18 -13.78 10.13
C ALA A 95 12.04 -12.54 9.80
N HIS A 96 11.55 -11.64 8.94
CA HIS A 96 12.19 -10.36 8.61
C HIS A 96 11.54 -9.14 9.33
N LYS A 97 10.56 -9.38 10.21
CA LYS A 97 9.68 -8.36 10.80
C LYS A 97 8.92 -7.53 9.75
N CYS A 98 8.70 -8.10 8.57
CA CYS A 98 7.83 -7.58 7.53
C CYS A 98 6.41 -8.10 7.76
N MET A 99 5.42 -7.48 7.14
CA MET A 99 4.00 -7.66 7.47
C MET A 99 3.21 -8.35 6.34
N VAL A 100 2.07 -8.95 6.68
CA VAL A 100 1.13 -9.53 5.70
C VAL A 100 -0.30 -9.18 6.09
N ALA A 101 -1.03 -8.51 5.21
CA ALA A 101 -2.49 -8.50 5.32
C ALA A 101 -2.99 -9.84 4.78
N ILE A 102 -3.58 -10.68 5.64
CA ILE A 102 -4.02 -12.02 5.29
C ILE A 102 -5.34 -11.95 4.53
N HIS A 103 -5.49 -12.72 3.45
CA HIS A 103 -6.72 -12.71 2.64
C HIS A 103 -7.92 -13.24 3.43
N LYS A 104 -9.10 -12.64 3.24
CA LYS A 104 -10.31 -12.89 4.07
C LYS A 104 -10.98 -14.27 3.92
N HIS A 105 -10.33 -15.22 3.24
CA HIS A 105 -10.94 -16.47 2.80
C HIS A 105 -10.68 -17.67 3.72
N TYR A 106 -9.51 -17.77 4.36
CA TYR A 106 -9.23 -18.84 5.35
C TYR A 106 -10.30 -18.92 6.45
N THR A 107 -10.58 -20.12 6.93
CA THR A 107 -11.49 -20.42 8.04
C THR A 107 -10.90 -20.05 9.41
N VAL A 108 -11.73 -20.05 10.44
CA VAL A 108 -11.30 -19.81 11.83
C VAL A 108 -10.36 -20.92 12.32
N ASP A 109 -10.58 -22.17 11.91
CA ASP A 109 -9.74 -23.31 12.28
C ASP A 109 -8.35 -23.24 11.63
N GLU A 110 -8.26 -22.79 10.37
CA GLU A 110 -6.98 -22.53 9.70
C GLU A 110 -6.22 -21.36 10.35
N TRP A 111 -6.91 -20.29 10.76
CA TRP A 111 -6.32 -19.22 11.58
C TRP A 111 -5.80 -19.73 12.93
N ALA A 112 -6.59 -20.57 13.61
CA ALA A 112 -6.20 -21.17 14.88
C ALA A 112 -5.04 -22.17 14.73
N ALA A 113 -4.92 -22.86 13.59
CA ALA A 113 -3.75 -23.67 13.26
C ALA A 113 -2.52 -22.79 13.03
N PHE A 114 -2.61 -21.78 12.17
CA PHE A 114 -1.53 -20.82 11.93
C PHE A 114 -1.02 -20.17 13.23
N ALA A 115 -1.92 -19.79 14.14
CA ALA A 115 -1.57 -19.19 15.43
C ALA A 115 -0.82 -20.14 16.38
N ARG A 116 -1.10 -21.45 16.34
CA ARG A 116 -0.32 -22.46 17.09
C ARG A 116 1.02 -22.75 16.43
N ASP A 117 1.05 -22.81 15.10
CA ASP A 117 2.21 -23.26 14.33
C ASP A 117 3.27 -22.17 14.12
N SER A 118 2.90 -20.88 14.24
CA SER A 118 3.77 -19.72 13.97
C SER A 118 3.38 -18.47 14.78
N PRO A 119 3.34 -18.54 16.12
CA PRO A 119 2.92 -17.43 16.99
C PRO A 119 3.78 -16.16 16.81
N GLU A 120 5.06 -16.30 16.44
CA GLU A 120 5.97 -15.19 16.17
C GLU A 120 5.57 -14.33 14.96
N ALA A 121 4.77 -14.87 14.03
CA ALA A 121 4.23 -14.14 12.89
C ALA A 121 2.99 -13.30 13.25
N LEU A 122 2.28 -13.62 14.34
CA LEU A 122 1.00 -12.97 14.70
C LEU A 122 1.12 -11.46 14.95
N ALA A 123 2.28 -11.02 15.46
CA ALA A 123 2.60 -9.61 15.66
C ALA A 123 2.75 -8.80 14.35
N TYR A 124 2.78 -9.46 13.19
CA TYR A 124 3.00 -8.84 11.87
C TYR A 124 1.90 -9.14 10.85
N VAL A 125 0.84 -9.89 11.21
CA VAL A 125 -0.31 -10.13 10.34
C VAL A 125 -1.49 -9.20 10.67
N ALA A 126 -2.27 -8.86 9.64
CA ALA A 126 -3.59 -8.25 9.80
C ALA A 126 -4.68 -9.20 9.28
N VAL A 127 -5.76 -9.38 10.04
CA VAL A 127 -6.97 -10.07 9.54
C VAL A 127 -7.75 -9.11 8.64
N SER A 128 -8.06 -9.53 7.40
CA SER A 128 -8.73 -8.64 6.43
C SER A 128 -10.23 -8.88 6.33
N ALA A 129 -10.99 -7.82 6.07
CA ALA A 129 -12.43 -7.83 5.86
C ALA A 129 -12.87 -6.77 4.83
N GLY A 130 -14.06 -6.97 4.26
CA GLY A 130 -14.80 -5.90 3.61
C GLY A 130 -15.76 -5.23 4.60
N THR A 131 -16.88 -4.72 4.11
CA THR A 131 -17.95 -4.10 4.92
C THR A 131 -19.20 -4.96 5.09
N SER A 132 -19.19 -6.21 4.61
CA SER A 132 -20.36 -7.09 4.77
C SER A 132 -20.43 -7.63 6.20
N ARG A 133 -21.65 -7.81 6.74
CA ARG A 133 -21.83 -8.32 8.11
C ARG A 133 -21.12 -9.65 8.34
N ALA A 134 -21.16 -10.55 7.35
CA ALA A 134 -20.46 -11.83 7.38
C ALA A 134 -18.92 -11.71 7.39
N ASP A 135 -18.35 -10.65 6.81
CA ASP A 135 -16.91 -10.37 6.94
C ASP A 135 -16.56 -9.92 8.37
N LEU A 136 -17.42 -9.10 8.98
CA LEU A 136 -17.22 -8.58 10.34
C LEU A 136 -17.41 -9.68 11.40
N ASP A 137 -18.49 -10.48 11.32
CA ASP A 137 -18.70 -11.63 12.21
C ASP A 137 -17.56 -12.68 12.08
N LYS A 138 -16.91 -12.75 10.90
CA LYS A 138 -15.73 -13.58 10.70
C LYS A 138 -14.47 -13.00 11.33
N VAL A 139 -14.28 -11.67 11.30
CA VAL A 139 -13.22 -10.99 12.06
C VAL A 139 -13.41 -11.23 13.56
N ASP A 140 -14.64 -11.17 14.07
CA ASP A 140 -14.94 -11.51 15.47
C ASP A 140 -14.46 -12.92 15.82
N ALA A 141 -14.86 -13.91 15.02
CA ALA A 141 -14.53 -15.31 15.28
C ALA A 141 -13.02 -15.58 15.19
N VAL A 142 -12.31 -14.96 14.24
CA VAL A 142 -10.84 -15.05 14.13
C VAL A 142 -10.14 -14.39 15.31
N LEU A 143 -10.52 -13.17 15.71
CA LEU A 143 -9.88 -12.48 16.83
C LEU A 143 -10.17 -13.13 18.20
N ASN A 144 -11.34 -13.75 18.35
CA ASN A 144 -11.68 -14.55 19.54
C ASN A 144 -10.88 -15.86 19.60
N ALA A 145 -10.57 -16.48 18.45
CA ALA A 145 -9.73 -17.69 18.39
C ALA A 145 -8.22 -17.39 18.46
N CYS A 146 -7.80 -16.21 17.99
CA CYS A 146 -6.40 -15.78 17.86
C CYS A 146 -6.18 -14.39 18.49
N PRO A 147 -6.28 -14.25 19.83
CA PRO A 147 -6.25 -12.94 20.52
C PRO A 147 -4.93 -12.16 20.42
N ASP A 148 -3.86 -12.82 19.97
CA ASP A 148 -2.55 -12.21 19.69
C ASP A 148 -2.48 -11.54 18.29
N VAL A 149 -3.52 -11.68 17.45
CA VAL A 149 -3.64 -10.90 16.20
C VAL A 149 -4.11 -9.49 16.53
N ARG A 150 -3.22 -8.50 16.40
CA ARG A 150 -3.46 -7.13 16.90
C ARG A 150 -3.83 -6.10 15.83
N MET A 151 -4.00 -6.53 14.57
CA MET A 151 -4.27 -5.67 13.41
C MET A 151 -5.46 -6.15 12.57
N ILE A 152 -6.26 -5.20 12.09
CA ILE A 152 -7.43 -5.42 11.21
C ILE A 152 -7.23 -4.62 9.93
N CYS A 153 -7.52 -5.21 8.77
CA CYS A 153 -7.44 -4.56 7.46
C CYS A 153 -8.83 -4.49 6.79
N LEU A 154 -9.42 -3.30 6.79
CA LEU A 154 -10.69 -3.02 6.12
C LEU A 154 -10.39 -2.56 4.68
N ASP A 155 -10.67 -3.42 3.71
CA ASP A 155 -10.31 -3.23 2.30
C ASP A 155 -11.55 -3.23 1.39
N VAL A 156 -11.77 -2.12 0.69
CA VAL A 156 -12.83 -1.95 -0.31
C VAL A 156 -12.31 -1.25 -1.56
N ALA A 157 -12.91 -1.58 -2.70
CA ALA A 157 -12.58 -0.97 -3.99
C ALA A 157 -12.90 0.54 -4.06
N ASN A 158 -13.80 1.04 -3.21
CA ASN A 158 -14.15 2.45 -3.11
C ASN A 158 -14.21 2.89 -1.63
N GLY A 159 -13.12 3.47 -1.12
CA GLY A 159 -13.07 4.03 0.23
C GLY A 159 -13.89 5.31 0.42
N TYR A 160 -14.38 5.94 -0.65
CA TYR A 160 -15.19 7.17 -0.62
C TYR A 160 -16.68 6.93 -0.32
N SER A 161 -17.04 5.75 0.19
CA SER A 161 -18.40 5.44 0.61
C SER A 161 -18.62 5.83 2.07
N GLU A 162 -19.67 6.59 2.35
CA GLU A 162 -20.15 6.91 3.71
C GLU A 162 -20.33 5.63 4.56
N PHE A 163 -20.83 4.54 3.96
CA PHE A 163 -20.96 3.24 4.61
C PHE A 163 -19.61 2.62 5.02
N PHE A 164 -18.52 2.89 4.28
CA PHE A 164 -17.18 2.47 4.67
C PHE A 164 -16.68 3.25 5.89
N VAL A 165 -16.92 4.57 5.95
CA VAL A 165 -16.59 5.42 7.11
C VAL A 165 -17.33 4.94 8.36
N HIS A 166 -18.63 4.64 8.24
CA HIS A 166 -19.40 4.03 9.32
C HIS A 166 -18.84 2.68 9.77
N THR A 167 -18.41 1.83 8.83
CA THR A 167 -17.79 0.53 9.16
C THR A 167 -16.48 0.71 9.94
N VAL A 168 -15.61 1.64 9.53
CA VAL A 168 -14.36 1.96 10.25
C VAL A 168 -14.66 2.40 11.69
N ARG A 169 -15.73 3.17 11.89
CA ARG A 169 -16.18 3.61 13.22
C ARG A 169 -16.71 2.46 14.08
N GLU A 170 -17.59 1.60 13.56
CA GLU A 170 -18.09 0.40 14.27
C GLU A 170 -16.93 -0.51 14.70
N VAL A 171 -15.98 -0.77 13.79
CA VAL A 171 -14.82 -1.62 14.08
C VAL A 171 -13.88 -0.95 15.09
N ARG A 172 -13.71 0.38 15.09
CA ARG A 172 -12.97 1.11 16.14
C ARG A 172 -13.64 1.03 17.50
N GLU A 173 -14.95 1.27 17.57
CA GLU A 173 -15.71 1.23 18.83
C GLU A 173 -15.66 -0.17 19.47
N LYS A 174 -15.74 -1.21 18.65
CA LYS A 174 -15.69 -2.62 19.06
C LYS A 174 -14.28 -3.13 19.38
N TYR A 175 -13.27 -2.67 18.64
CA TYR A 175 -11.87 -3.09 18.77
C TYR A 175 -10.94 -1.92 19.14
N PRO A 176 -11.17 -1.22 20.27
CA PRO A 176 -10.49 0.03 20.59
C PRO A 176 -8.96 -0.12 20.70
N ALA A 177 -8.48 -1.30 21.11
CA ALA A 177 -7.06 -1.62 21.26
C ALA A 177 -6.43 -2.39 20.07
N HIS A 178 -7.11 -2.50 18.91
CA HIS A 178 -6.54 -3.07 17.67
C HIS A 178 -6.11 -1.96 16.72
N THR A 179 -5.03 -2.18 15.97
CA THR A 179 -4.55 -1.24 14.95
C THR A 179 -5.35 -1.45 13.67
N ILE A 180 -6.02 -0.39 13.19
CA ILE A 180 -6.93 -0.48 12.03
C ILE A 180 -6.26 0.13 10.79
N ILE A 181 -6.16 -0.70 9.75
CA ILE A 181 -5.85 -0.31 8.38
C ILE A 181 -7.17 -0.13 7.62
N ALA A 182 -7.34 0.95 6.87
CA ALA A 182 -8.55 1.22 6.07
C ALA A 182 -8.23 1.78 4.68
N GLY A 183 -8.88 1.30 3.62
CA GLY A 183 -8.79 1.88 2.28
C GLY A 183 -9.61 1.14 1.20
N ASN A 184 -9.49 1.46 -0.09
CA ASN A 184 -8.49 2.37 -0.68
C ASN A 184 -9.02 3.77 -1.00
N VAL A 185 -8.13 4.76 -0.83
CA VAL A 185 -8.35 6.19 -1.13
C VAL A 185 -7.14 6.79 -1.87
N VAL A 186 -7.24 8.03 -2.36
CA VAL A 186 -6.18 8.73 -3.12
C VAL A 186 -6.08 10.25 -2.87
N THR A 187 -6.91 10.82 -2.01
CA THR A 187 -6.93 12.27 -1.70
C THR A 187 -6.86 12.56 -0.21
N ASN A 188 -6.55 13.81 0.12
CA ASN A 188 -6.32 14.28 1.49
C ASN A 188 -7.57 14.14 2.36
N GLU A 189 -8.70 14.64 1.87
CA GLU A 189 -9.96 14.78 2.63
C GLU A 189 -10.45 13.40 3.10
N MET A 190 -10.36 12.40 2.22
CA MET A 190 -10.78 11.04 2.53
C MET A 190 -9.76 10.31 3.41
N THR A 191 -8.47 10.67 3.33
CA THR A 191 -7.43 10.20 4.25
C THR A 191 -7.66 10.78 5.66
N GLU A 192 -8.03 12.05 5.75
CA GLU A 192 -8.39 12.71 7.01
C GLU A 192 -9.64 12.08 7.61
N GLU A 193 -10.72 11.94 6.84
CA GLU A 193 -11.99 11.35 7.29
C GLU A 193 -11.80 9.95 7.88
N LEU A 194 -11.04 9.07 7.21
CA LEU A 194 -10.74 7.73 7.74
C LEU A 194 -9.95 7.78 9.06
N ILE A 195 -8.98 8.69 9.18
CA ILE A 195 -8.17 8.86 10.40
C ILE A 195 -8.97 9.52 11.53
N LEU A 196 -9.93 10.39 11.23
CA LEU A 196 -10.82 10.98 12.23
C LEU A 196 -11.83 9.93 12.75
N ASN A 197 -12.28 9.02 11.90
CA ASN A 197 -13.25 7.96 12.26
C ASN A 197 -12.64 6.70 12.88
N GLY A 198 -11.31 6.61 12.99
CA GLY A 198 -10.65 5.57 13.79
C GLY A 198 -9.60 4.73 13.08
N ALA A 199 -9.28 4.97 11.81
CA ALA A 199 -8.14 4.31 11.17
C ALA A 199 -6.80 4.80 11.77
N ASP A 200 -5.88 3.88 12.05
CA ASP A 200 -4.50 4.22 12.41
C ASP A 200 -3.61 4.31 11.16
N MET A 201 -3.96 3.56 10.12
CA MET A 201 -3.23 3.43 8.85
C MET A 201 -4.21 3.54 7.68
N VAL A 202 -3.95 4.43 6.73
CA VAL A 202 -4.76 4.58 5.51
C VAL A 202 -4.06 3.92 4.33
N LYS A 203 -4.79 3.09 3.57
CA LYS A 203 -4.28 2.37 2.39
C LYS A 203 -4.54 3.20 1.14
N VAL A 204 -3.46 3.66 0.50
CA VAL A 204 -3.48 4.68 -0.55
C VAL A 204 -3.20 4.04 -1.91
N GLY A 205 -4.13 4.19 -2.86
CA GLY A 205 -3.93 3.79 -4.26
C GLY A 205 -5.18 3.24 -4.94
N ILE A 206 -5.71 3.97 -5.92
CA ILE A 206 -6.81 3.52 -6.80
C ILE A 206 -6.28 3.34 -8.23
N GLY A 207 -6.32 2.10 -8.69
CA GLY A 207 -5.82 1.66 -9.99
C GLY A 207 -4.29 1.49 -10.23
N PRO A 208 -3.36 1.53 -9.25
CA PRO A 208 -1.93 1.35 -9.53
C PRO A 208 -1.49 -0.13 -9.61
N GLY A 209 -2.34 -1.08 -9.18
CA GLY A 209 -1.99 -2.50 -9.11
C GLY A 209 -1.75 -3.11 -10.49
N SER A 210 -0.71 -3.95 -10.63
CA SER A 210 -0.30 -4.54 -11.93
C SER A 210 -1.36 -5.44 -12.59
N VAL A 211 -2.32 -5.93 -11.81
CA VAL A 211 -3.49 -6.73 -12.22
C VAL A 211 -4.84 -5.99 -12.09
N CYS A 212 -4.82 -4.70 -11.77
CA CYS A 212 -6.00 -3.86 -11.72
C CYS A 212 -6.35 -3.29 -13.12
N THR A 213 -7.63 -3.04 -13.37
CA THR A 213 -8.15 -2.41 -14.58
C THR A 213 -9.11 -1.24 -14.31
N THR A 214 -9.31 -0.80 -13.05
CA THR A 214 -10.17 0.35 -12.66
C THR A 214 -9.93 1.60 -13.51
N ARG A 215 -8.67 2.07 -13.64
CA ARG A 215 -8.30 3.22 -14.50
C ARG A 215 -8.73 3.06 -15.98
N LYS A 216 -8.91 1.82 -16.47
CA LYS A 216 -9.36 1.50 -17.84
C LYS A 216 -10.88 1.33 -17.94
N GLN A 217 -11.53 0.73 -16.93
CA GLN A 217 -12.96 0.39 -16.98
C GLN A 217 -13.86 1.52 -16.48
N ALA A 218 -13.46 2.20 -15.40
CA ALA A 218 -14.21 3.29 -14.79
C ALA A 218 -13.65 4.67 -15.14
N GLY A 219 -12.43 4.74 -15.68
CA GLY A 219 -11.69 6.01 -15.88
C GLY A 219 -11.15 6.64 -14.58
N VAL A 220 -11.50 6.08 -13.41
CA VAL A 220 -11.13 6.58 -12.09
C VAL A 220 -9.75 6.07 -11.66
N GLY A 221 -8.97 6.92 -10.99
CA GLY A 221 -7.72 6.56 -10.33
C GLY A 221 -6.73 7.71 -10.31
N TYR A 222 -5.63 7.52 -9.59
CA TYR A 222 -4.67 8.60 -9.29
C TYR A 222 -3.23 8.11 -9.44
N PRO A 223 -2.31 8.88 -10.07
CA PRO A 223 -0.90 8.52 -10.17
C PRO A 223 -0.26 8.30 -8.78
N GLN A 224 0.42 7.16 -8.60
CA GLN A 224 0.63 6.60 -7.25
C GLN A 224 1.61 7.41 -6.39
N LEU A 225 2.60 8.07 -7.00
CA LEU A 225 3.55 8.91 -6.28
C LEU A 225 2.85 10.16 -5.72
N SER A 226 2.03 10.85 -6.54
CA SER A 226 1.26 12.00 -6.09
C SER A 226 0.22 11.63 -5.03
N ALA A 227 -0.55 10.55 -5.24
CA ALA A 227 -1.50 10.06 -4.22
C ALA A 227 -0.80 9.80 -2.87
N THR A 228 0.35 9.11 -2.91
CA THR A 228 1.17 8.83 -1.72
C THR A 228 1.64 10.12 -1.05
N LEU A 229 2.13 11.09 -1.83
CA LEU A 229 2.70 12.34 -1.31
C LEU A 229 1.65 13.22 -0.63
N GLU A 230 0.49 13.36 -1.28
CA GLU A 230 -0.62 14.19 -0.82
C GLU A 230 -1.26 13.55 0.43
N CYS A 231 -1.69 12.29 0.34
CA CYS A 231 -2.27 11.56 1.48
C CYS A 231 -1.31 11.43 2.67
N ALA A 232 0.00 11.33 2.44
CA ALA A 232 0.98 11.30 3.52
C ALA A 232 0.96 12.60 4.34
N ASP A 233 0.90 13.77 3.71
CA ASP A 233 0.95 15.03 4.46
C ASP A 233 -0.28 15.20 5.37
N ALA A 234 -1.46 14.95 4.80
CA ALA A 234 -2.74 14.91 5.52
C ALA A 234 -2.73 13.91 6.70
N ALA A 235 -2.31 12.67 6.48
CA ALA A 235 -2.26 11.65 7.52
C ALA A 235 -1.33 12.03 8.68
N HIS A 236 -0.13 12.53 8.36
CA HIS A 236 0.84 12.95 9.38
C HIS A 236 0.37 14.17 10.17
N GLY A 237 -0.33 15.12 9.53
CA GLY A 237 -0.94 16.27 10.21
C GLY A 237 -1.93 15.87 11.30
N LEU A 238 -2.65 14.76 11.08
CA LEU A 238 -3.56 14.16 12.07
C LEU A 238 -2.92 13.09 12.97
N GLY A 239 -1.65 12.75 12.78
CA GLY A 239 -0.95 11.71 13.53
C GLY A 239 -1.31 10.27 13.17
N GLY A 240 -1.91 10.04 11.99
CA GLY A 240 -2.05 8.70 11.40
C GLY A 240 -0.89 8.35 10.47
N HIS A 241 -0.94 7.16 9.87
CA HIS A 241 0.06 6.62 8.96
C HIS A 241 -0.54 6.28 7.58
N VAL A 242 0.31 6.17 6.55
CA VAL A 242 -0.12 5.75 5.19
C VAL A 242 0.64 4.55 4.65
N ILE A 243 -0.08 3.69 3.93
CA ILE A 243 0.44 2.57 3.16
C ILE A 243 0.33 2.92 1.67
N ALA A 244 1.45 2.99 0.95
CA ALA A 244 1.42 3.08 -0.50
C ALA A 244 1.15 1.69 -1.10
N ASP A 245 -0.07 1.46 -1.60
CA ASP A 245 -0.56 0.17 -2.09
C ASP A 245 -0.54 0.08 -3.62
N GLY A 246 0.24 -0.86 -4.15
CA GLY A 246 0.39 -1.10 -5.59
C GLY A 246 1.35 -0.13 -6.29
N GLY A 247 1.47 -0.26 -7.61
CA GLY A 247 2.41 0.50 -8.47
C GLY A 247 3.89 0.16 -8.31
N ILE A 248 4.31 -0.39 -7.17
CA ILE A 248 5.70 -0.74 -6.86
C ILE A 248 6.11 -2.00 -7.64
N THR A 249 7.04 -1.84 -8.60
CA THR A 249 7.55 -2.93 -9.44
C THR A 249 8.99 -3.33 -9.13
N CYS A 250 9.78 -2.41 -8.59
CA CYS A 250 11.18 -2.61 -8.24
C CYS A 250 11.56 -1.93 -6.90
N PRO A 251 12.74 -2.23 -6.32
CA PRO A 251 13.20 -1.57 -5.10
C PRO A 251 13.37 -0.05 -5.24
N GLY A 252 13.57 0.44 -6.47
CA GLY A 252 13.57 1.87 -6.77
C GLY A 252 12.20 2.54 -6.59
N ASP A 253 11.09 1.83 -6.85
CA ASP A 253 9.74 2.35 -6.65
C ASP A 253 9.37 2.39 -5.17
N ALA A 254 9.75 1.34 -4.43
CA ALA A 254 9.65 1.31 -2.97
C ALA A 254 10.39 2.49 -2.32
N ALA A 255 11.62 2.77 -2.77
CA ALA A 255 12.38 3.94 -2.30
C ALA A 255 11.69 5.28 -2.62
N LYS A 256 11.03 5.41 -3.79
CA LYS A 256 10.23 6.59 -4.14
C LYS A 256 8.97 6.71 -3.26
N ALA A 257 8.31 5.61 -2.90
CA ALA A 257 7.16 5.63 -2.00
C ALA A 257 7.54 6.17 -0.61
N PHE A 258 8.58 5.61 0.03
CA PHE A 258 9.10 6.14 1.30
C PHE A 258 9.64 7.58 1.17
N GLY A 259 10.20 7.93 0.00
CA GLY A 259 10.64 9.28 -0.31
C GLY A 259 9.50 10.29 -0.49
N ALA A 260 8.33 9.84 -0.92
CA ALA A 260 7.11 10.64 -1.04
C ALA A 260 6.39 10.84 0.30
N GLY A 261 6.70 10.03 1.32
CA GLY A 261 6.07 10.10 2.63
C GLY A 261 5.31 8.85 3.06
N ALA A 262 5.32 7.76 2.26
CA ALA A 262 4.76 6.49 2.70
C ALA A 262 5.39 6.05 4.04
N ASP A 263 4.57 5.66 5.00
CA ASP A 263 5.07 5.03 6.22
C ASP A 263 5.35 3.55 6.02
N PHE A 264 4.49 2.91 5.23
CA PHE A 264 4.54 1.52 4.81
C PHE A 264 4.33 1.41 3.30
N ILE A 265 4.78 0.32 2.71
CA ILE A 265 4.46 -0.05 1.32
C ILE A 265 3.73 -1.38 1.28
N MET A 266 2.75 -1.53 0.38
CA MET A 266 2.05 -2.78 0.14
C MET A 266 2.25 -3.24 -1.32
N CYS A 267 2.69 -4.49 -1.46
CA CYS A 267 2.96 -5.11 -2.76
C CYS A 267 2.20 -6.44 -2.91
N GLY A 268 1.49 -6.60 -4.03
CA GLY A 268 0.91 -7.87 -4.45
C GLY A 268 1.79 -8.59 -5.47
N GLY A 269 1.79 -8.09 -6.72
CA GLY A 269 2.43 -8.76 -7.86
C GLY A 269 3.96 -8.98 -7.75
N MET A 270 4.64 -8.22 -6.89
CA MET A 270 6.06 -8.48 -6.59
C MET A 270 6.28 -9.86 -5.92
N PHE A 271 5.29 -10.37 -5.18
CA PHE A 271 5.40 -11.60 -4.40
C PHE A 271 4.67 -12.82 -5.01
N ALA A 272 3.82 -12.61 -6.02
CA ALA A 272 2.97 -13.66 -6.60
C ALA A 272 3.70 -14.80 -7.34
N GLY A 273 4.96 -14.60 -7.74
CA GLY A 273 5.76 -15.61 -8.45
C GLY A 273 6.48 -16.62 -7.55
N HIS A 274 6.31 -16.55 -6.23
CA HIS A 274 7.11 -17.33 -5.27
C HIS A 274 6.43 -18.61 -4.77
N ASP A 275 7.19 -19.51 -4.15
CA ASP A 275 6.67 -20.78 -3.63
C ASP A 275 5.56 -20.56 -2.58
N GLU A 276 5.74 -19.57 -1.70
CA GLU A 276 4.85 -19.18 -0.61
C GLU A 276 3.53 -18.51 -1.07
N ALA A 277 3.39 -18.21 -2.36
CA ALA A 277 2.19 -17.66 -2.97
C ALA A 277 1.20 -18.78 -3.39
N ALA A 278 -0.10 -18.64 -3.11
CA ALA A 278 -1.12 -19.66 -3.42
C ALA A 278 -1.57 -19.71 -4.89
N GLY A 279 -0.91 -18.98 -5.81
CA GLY A 279 -1.16 -19.08 -7.25
C GLY A 279 -0.76 -20.44 -7.83
N GLU A 280 -1.56 -21.01 -8.72
CA GLU A 280 -1.25 -22.28 -9.40
C GLU A 280 0.06 -22.17 -10.20
N ARG A 281 0.96 -23.16 -10.08
CA ARG A 281 2.21 -23.23 -10.84
C ARG A 281 2.00 -23.97 -12.16
N ILE A 282 2.16 -23.26 -13.26
CA ILE A 282 2.01 -23.77 -14.62
C ILE A 282 3.35 -23.80 -15.36
N VAL A 283 3.45 -24.61 -16.42
CA VAL A 283 4.63 -24.65 -17.31
C VAL A 283 4.19 -24.36 -18.74
N ARG A 284 4.80 -23.34 -19.36
CA ARG A 284 4.55 -22.89 -20.74
C ARG A 284 5.91 -22.71 -21.43
N ASP A 285 6.08 -23.29 -22.61
CA ASP A 285 7.29 -23.16 -23.44
C ASP A 285 8.61 -23.44 -22.67
N GLY A 286 8.59 -24.48 -21.83
CA GLY A 286 9.73 -24.88 -20.98
C GLY A 286 10.01 -23.97 -19.78
N ARG A 287 9.20 -22.94 -19.55
CA ARG A 287 9.33 -21.99 -18.42
C ARG A 287 8.20 -22.17 -17.42
N ALA A 288 8.53 -22.04 -16.13
CA ALA A 288 7.55 -22.08 -15.06
C ALA A 288 7.00 -20.67 -14.76
N TYR A 289 5.70 -20.60 -14.50
CA TYR A 289 4.96 -19.40 -14.12
C TYR A 289 4.03 -19.72 -12.94
N LYS A 290 3.51 -18.68 -12.27
CA LYS A 290 2.37 -18.81 -11.35
C LYS A 290 1.21 -17.92 -11.82
N LEU A 291 -0.03 -18.36 -11.61
CA LEU A 291 -1.22 -17.57 -11.90
C LEU A 291 -1.41 -16.45 -10.86
N PHE A 292 -1.66 -15.23 -11.32
CA PHE A 292 -1.89 -14.07 -10.46
C PHE A 292 -3.06 -13.21 -11.01
N TYR A 293 -3.93 -12.71 -10.14
CA TYR A 293 -5.11 -11.95 -10.54
C TYR A 293 -5.55 -10.93 -9.50
N GLY A 294 -6.24 -9.87 -9.94
CA GLY A 294 -6.85 -8.89 -9.04
C GLY A 294 -8.08 -9.46 -8.32
N MET A 295 -8.36 -9.05 -7.09
CA MET A 295 -9.53 -9.51 -6.33
C MET A 295 -10.87 -9.07 -6.97
N SER A 296 -10.86 -8.01 -7.78
CA SER A 296 -12.00 -7.58 -8.61
C SER A 296 -11.99 -8.16 -10.03
N SER A 297 -11.27 -9.26 -10.26
CA SER A 297 -11.28 -9.98 -11.55
C SER A 297 -12.43 -10.97 -11.64
N SER A 298 -12.82 -11.35 -12.86
CA SER A 298 -13.73 -12.48 -13.11
C SER A 298 -13.23 -13.79 -12.49
N THR A 299 -11.92 -14.06 -12.49
CA THR A 299 -11.34 -15.24 -11.82
C THR A 299 -11.62 -15.25 -10.32
N ALA A 300 -11.37 -14.14 -9.62
CA ALA A 300 -11.66 -14.02 -8.19
C ALA A 300 -13.17 -14.05 -7.89
N MET A 301 -13.98 -13.35 -8.70
CA MET A 301 -15.44 -13.32 -8.52
C MET A 301 -16.10 -14.69 -8.78
N SER A 302 -15.66 -15.45 -9.78
CA SER A 302 -16.13 -16.83 -9.98
C SER A 302 -15.69 -17.76 -8.84
N LYS A 303 -14.46 -17.60 -8.32
CA LYS A 303 -13.93 -18.43 -7.22
C LYS A 303 -14.64 -18.19 -5.89
N HIS A 304 -15.02 -16.94 -5.58
CA HIS A 304 -15.47 -16.54 -4.24
C HIS A 304 -16.91 -15.99 -4.15
N ALA A 305 -17.54 -15.66 -5.28
CA ALA A 305 -18.86 -15.02 -5.32
C ALA A 305 -19.81 -15.63 -6.38
N GLY A 306 -19.46 -16.79 -6.96
CA GLY A 306 -20.29 -17.52 -7.92
C GLY A 306 -20.30 -16.95 -9.35
N GLY A 307 -19.62 -15.84 -9.61
CA GLY A 307 -19.51 -15.24 -10.94
C GLY A 307 -19.44 -13.71 -10.89
N VAL A 308 -19.38 -13.07 -12.07
CA VAL A 308 -19.54 -11.62 -12.18
C VAL A 308 -21.03 -11.30 -12.16
N ALA A 309 -21.48 -10.54 -11.15
CA ALA A 309 -22.87 -10.08 -11.09
C ALA A 309 -23.18 -9.13 -12.26
N GLU A 310 -24.37 -9.24 -12.86
CA GLU A 310 -24.75 -8.57 -14.12
C GLU A 310 -24.54 -7.04 -14.12
N TYR A 311 -24.66 -6.40 -12.94
CA TYR A 311 -24.49 -4.96 -12.76
C TYR A 311 -23.03 -4.52 -12.55
N ARG A 312 -22.03 -5.43 -12.63
CA ARG A 312 -20.61 -5.16 -12.36
C ARG A 312 -19.72 -5.46 -13.57
N SER A 313 -18.66 -4.69 -13.73
CA SER A 313 -17.56 -4.97 -14.67
C SER A 313 -16.36 -5.63 -13.96
N SER A 314 -15.45 -6.23 -14.74
CA SER A 314 -14.21 -6.81 -14.20
C SER A 314 -13.11 -5.75 -14.10
N GLU A 315 -12.89 -5.27 -12.88
CA GLU A 315 -11.86 -4.29 -12.50
C GLU A 315 -10.50 -4.92 -12.11
N GLY A 316 -10.40 -6.24 -12.25
CA GLY A 316 -9.15 -6.97 -12.30
C GLY A 316 -8.99 -7.78 -13.59
N LYS A 317 -7.74 -8.13 -13.89
CA LYS A 317 -7.34 -9.12 -14.90
C LYS A 317 -6.57 -10.28 -14.25
N THR A 318 -6.39 -11.35 -15.01
CA THR A 318 -5.55 -12.51 -14.67
C THR A 318 -4.31 -12.51 -15.57
N VAL A 319 -3.14 -12.84 -15.02
CA VAL A 319 -1.85 -12.86 -15.71
C VAL A 319 -0.99 -14.04 -15.24
N GLU A 320 -0.02 -14.41 -16.06
CA GLU A 320 1.03 -15.37 -15.72
C GLU A 320 2.26 -14.57 -15.26
N VAL A 321 2.70 -14.75 -14.02
CA VAL A 321 3.95 -14.16 -13.51
C VAL A 321 5.07 -15.21 -13.55
N PRO A 322 6.32 -14.86 -13.90
CA PRO A 322 7.43 -15.81 -13.86
C PRO A 322 7.58 -16.45 -12.47
N TYR A 323 7.86 -17.76 -12.44
CA TYR A 323 8.19 -18.47 -11.21
C TYR A 323 9.58 -18.05 -10.71
N LYS A 324 9.71 -17.79 -9.40
CA LYS A 324 10.92 -17.19 -8.79
C LYS A 324 11.50 -17.97 -7.59
N GLY A 325 10.99 -19.17 -7.29
CA GLY A 325 11.39 -19.93 -6.10
C GLY A 325 11.01 -19.23 -4.79
N PRO A 326 11.74 -19.43 -3.67
CA PRO A 326 11.37 -18.87 -2.37
C PRO A 326 11.40 -17.33 -2.30
N VAL A 327 10.48 -16.74 -1.53
CA VAL A 327 10.30 -15.27 -1.46
C VAL A 327 11.44 -14.55 -0.75
N ALA A 328 12.15 -15.23 0.16
CA ALA A 328 13.22 -14.65 0.97
C ALA A 328 14.29 -13.92 0.13
N ALA A 329 14.66 -14.46 -1.04
CA ALA A 329 15.61 -13.82 -1.94
C ALA A 329 15.11 -12.48 -2.52
N THR A 330 13.80 -12.32 -2.72
CA THR A 330 13.18 -11.06 -3.19
C THR A 330 12.95 -10.08 -2.04
N ILE A 331 12.68 -10.56 -0.82
CA ILE A 331 12.69 -9.71 0.38
C ILE A 331 14.09 -9.08 0.56
N LEU A 332 15.14 -9.89 0.56
CA LEU A 332 16.51 -9.41 0.75
C LEU A 332 16.97 -8.45 -0.36
N ASP A 333 16.56 -8.68 -1.61
CA ASP A 333 16.82 -7.77 -2.74
C ASP A 333 16.15 -6.40 -2.54
N LEU A 334 14.88 -6.39 -2.15
CA LEU A 334 14.10 -5.19 -1.84
C LEU A 334 14.69 -4.41 -0.65
N LEU A 335 15.03 -5.10 0.45
CA LEU A 335 15.68 -4.47 1.61
C LEU A 335 17.10 -3.98 1.28
N GLY A 336 17.83 -4.66 0.39
CA GLY A 336 19.13 -4.20 -0.12
C GLY A 336 19.01 -2.92 -0.96
N GLY A 337 18.00 -2.85 -1.83
CA GLY A 337 17.68 -1.68 -2.63
C GLY A 337 17.25 -0.47 -1.78
N LEU A 338 16.45 -0.69 -0.73
CA LEU A 338 16.07 0.36 0.21
C LEU A 338 17.29 0.93 0.96
N ARG A 339 18.20 0.08 1.46
CA ARG A 339 19.45 0.56 2.09
C ARG A 339 20.34 1.31 1.09
N SER A 340 20.40 0.85 -0.15
CA SER A 340 21.09 1.56 -1.25
C SER A 340 20.53 2.97 -1.44
N ALA A 341 19.21 3.12 -1.59
CA ALA A 341 18.55 4.42 -1.74
C ALA A 341 18.79 5.34 -0.54
N CYS A 342 18.71 4.80 0.69
CA CYS A 342 19.03 5.53 1.91
C CYS A 342 20.47 6.08 1.89
N THR A 343 21.46 5.27 1.48
CA THR A 343 22.86 5.76 1.35
C THR A 343 23.02 6.84 0.29
N TYR A 344 22.24 6.85 -0.80
CA TYR A 344 22.29 7.91 -1.83
C TYR A 344 21.68 9.25 -1.39
N VAL A 345 20.81 9.27 -0.37
CA VAL A 345 20.27 10.53 0.22
C VAL A 345 20.86 10.86 1.59
N GLY A 346 21.75 10.03 2.12
CA GLY A 346 22.35 10.18 3.45
C GLY A 346 21.41 9.89 4.62
N ALA A 347 20.38 9.06 4.43
CA ALA A 347 19.47 8.62 5.49
C ALA A 347 20.09 7.47 6.29
N SER A 348 20.33 7.66 7.59
CA SER A 348 20.77 6.59 8.50
C SER A 348 19.64 5.61 8.85
N THR A 349 18.39 6.08 8.80
CA THR A 349 17.18 5.32 9.08
C THR A 349 16.16 5.53 7.97
N LEU A 350 15.34 4.51 7.67
CA LEU A 350 14.28 4.60 6.66
C LEU A 350 13.28 5.74 6.96
N LYS A 351 13.09 6.10 8.24
CA LYS A 351 12.27 7.24 8.69
C LYS A 351 12.74 8.59 8.12
N GLU A 352 14.04 8.75 7.83
CA GLU A 352 14.58 10.00 7.29
C GLU A 352 14.30 10.19 5.79
N MET A 353 13.86 9.14 5.07
CA MET A 353 13.67 9.18 3.61
C MET A 353 12.76 10.32 3.15
N ARG A 354 11.61 10.54 3.79
CA ARG A 354 10.68 11.64 3.44
C ARG A 354 11.29 13.04 3.64
N HIS A 355 12.16 13.20 4.63
CA HIS A 355 12.80 14.49 4.96
C HIS A 355 14.08 14.73 4.14
N ARG A 356 14.71 13.67 3.63
CA ARG A 356 15.93 13.74 2.82
C ARG A 356 15.67 13.61 1.32
N THR A 357 14.54 13.07 0.87
CA THR A 357 14.21 12.99 -0.55
C THR A 357 14.03 14.38 -1.18
N THR A 358 14.36 14.48 -2.45
CA THR A 358 13.93 15.56 -3.34
C THR A 358 13.81 14.95 -4.72
N PHE A 359 12.63 15.00 -5.31
CA PHE A 359 12.40 14.39 -6.63
C PHE A 359 12.89 15.29 -7.77
N VAL A 360 13.30 14.65 -8.86
CA VAL A 360 13.55 15.27 -10.16
C VAL A 360 12.59 14.61 -11.13
N ARG A 361 11.73 15.38 -11.80
CA ARG A 361 10.86 14.86 -12.86
C ARG A 361 11.73 14.47 -14.06
N VAL A 362 11.46 13.31 -14.65
CA VAL A 362 12.23 12.75 -15.78
C VAL A 362 11.31 12.27 -16.90
N THR A 363 11.86 12.17 -18.12
CA THR A 363 11.22 11.51 -19.26
C THR A 363 11.66 10.04 -19.41
N GLN A 364 12.78 9.66 -18.79
CA GLN A 364 13.34 8.30 -18.78
C GLN A 364 14.02 8.03 -17.44
N GLN A 365 13.95 6.79 -16.95
CA GLN A 365 14.60 6.36 -15.69
C GLN A 365 15.82 5.45 -15.90
N LEU A 366 15.85 4.72 -17.01
CA LEU A 366 16.86 3.72 -17.34
C LEU A 366 17.37 4.00 -18.75
N ASN A 367 18.65 3.72 -19.00
CA ASN A 367 19.19 3.67 -20.36
C ASN A 367 18.88 2.29 -20.97
N PRO A 368 18.08 2.19 -22.04
CA PRO A 368 17.63 0.91 -22.59
C PRO A 368 18.58 0.31 -23.65
N VAL A 369 19.79 0.86 -23.86
CA VAL A 369 20.72 0.44 -24.92
C VAL A 369 21.08 -1.05 -24.88
N PHE A 370 21.14 -1.66 -23.68
CA PHE A 370 21.36 -3.10 -23.50
C PHE A 370 20.06 -3.83 -23.08
N GLY A 371 18.91 -3.29 -23.47
CA GLY A 371 17.57 -3.73 -23.08
C GLY A 371 17.10 -3.14 -21.74
N THR A 372 15.85 -3.42 -21.40
CA THR A 372 15.35 -3.21 -20.02
C THR A 372 15.97 -4.28 -19.13
N HIS A 373 16.79 -3.87 -18.15
CA HIS A 373 17.58 -4.76 -17.31
C HIS A 373 16.71 -5.72 -16.49
N ASP A 374 16.50 -6.93 -17.00
CA ASP A 374 15.65 -7.94 -16.38
C ASP A 374 16.45 -8.73 -15.34
N LEU A 375 16.42 -8.23 -14.10
CA LEU A 375 17.12 -8.79 -12.94
C LEU A 375 16.75 -10.25 -12.61
N SER A 376 15.70 -10.82 -13.23
CA SER A 376 15.40 -12.25 -13.11
C SER A 376 16.40 -13.14 -13.87
N LYS A 377 17.08 -12.62 -14.89
CA LYS A 377 17.91 -13.42 -15.82
C LYS A 377 19.35 -13.65 -15.38
N GLU A 378 19.91 -12.84 -14.49
CA GLU A 378 21.33 -12.97 -14.10
C GLU A 378 21.56 -14.07 -13.05
N LYS A 379 20.57 -14.31 -12.17
CA LYS A 379 20.71 -15.21 -11.01
C LYS A 379 20.68 -16.71 -11.37
N SER A 380 20.45 -17.09 -12.63
CA SER A 380 20.52 -18.49 -13.09
C SER A 380 21.93 -18.96 -13.50
N ALA A 381 22.95 -18.08 -13.45
CA ALA A 381 24.29 -18.36 -13.97
C ALA A 381 25.26 -19.04 -12.97
N THR A 382 24.83 -19.36 -11.74
CA THR A 382 25.72 -19.85 -10.66
C THR A 382 25.24 -21.14 -9.99
N ALA A 383 25.00 -22.18 -10.79
CA ALA A 383 25.13 -23.55 -10.33
C ALA A 383 26.53 -24.07 -10.72
N PRO A 384 27.39 -24.48 -9.77
CA PRO A 384 28.68 -25.07 -10.13
C PRO A 384 28.44 -26.41 -10.81
N GLN A 385 28.96 -26.59 -12.03
CA GLN A 385 29.00 -27.90 -12.66
C GLN A 385 29.97 -28.77 -11.87
N GLY A 386 29.46 -29.83 -11.23
CA GLY A 386 30.29 -30.82 -10.57
C GLY A 386 31.09 -31.58 -11.61
N GLY A 387 32.41 -31.37 -11.64
CA GLY A 387 33.32 -32.18 -12.44
C GLY A 387 33.43 -33.59 -11.87
N GLY A 388 33.41 -34.58 -12.76
CA GLY A 388 33.91 -35.95 -12.53
C GLY A 388 35.16 -36.19 -13.36
#